data_AF-A0A5N8X7T5-F1
#
_entry.id   AF-A0A5N8X7T5-F1
#
_cell.length_a   1.000
_cell.length_b   1.000
_cell.length_c   1.000
_cell.angle_alpha   90.00
_cell.angle_beta   90.00
_cell.angle_gamma   90.00
#
_symmetry.space_group_name_H-M   'P 1'
#
loop_
_entity.id
_entity.type
_entity.pdbx_description
1 polymer ?
#
loop_
_entity_poly.entity_id
_entity_poly.type
_entity_poly.pdbx_seq_one_letter_code
_entity_poly.pdbx_strand_id
1 'polypeptide(L)' 'MPEPGTATVRRYEDGTVEVIHADDVIAVDPEALKTATREHLREDGTLVLDTAGQYRYRQTGTATDFGHEYLVFERVR' A
#
# COMPACT_ATOMS: atom_id res chain seq x y z
N MET A 1 15.94 9.68 -1.84
CA MET A 1 14.87 8.95 -1.14
C MET A 1 15.30 7.50 -1.04
N PRO A 2 14.99 6.77 0.04
CA PRO A 2 15.23 5.33 0.07
C PRO A 2 14.49 4.65 -1.09
N GLU A 3 15.05 3.57 -1.62
CA GLU A 3 14.38 2.77 -2.66
C GLU A 3 13.09 2.18 -2.06
N PRO A 4 11.93 2.37 -2.72
CA PRO A 4 10.67 1.84 -2.21
C PRO A 4 10.70 0.30 -2.23
N GLY A 5 10.35 -0.30 -1.10
CA GLY A 5 10.23 -1.75 -0.93
C GLY A 5 8.83 -2.25 -1.29
N THR A 6 8.40 -3.32 -0.61
CA THR A 6 7.12 -3.99 -0.91
C THR A 6 6.33 -4.29 0.36
N ALA A 7 5.04 -4.59 0.18
CA ALA A 7 4.21 -5.16 1.22
C ALA A 7 3.59 -6.47 0.72
N THR A 8 3.62 -7.49 1.59
CA THR A 8 2.93 -8.76 1.36
C THR A 8 1.76 -8.86 2.30
N VAL A 9 0.55 -8.90 1.73
CA VAL A 9 -0.69 -9.09 2.47
C VAL A 9 -1.31 -10.44 2.16
N ARG A 10 -1.92 -11.05 3.17
CA ARG A 10 -2.72 -12.26 3.04
C ARG A 10 -4.17 -11.91 3.29
N ARG A 11 -5.02 -12.22 2.31
CA ARG A 11 -6.46 -12.08 2.44
C ARG A 11 -7.08 -13.43 2.81
N TYR A 12 -7.93 -13.42 3.82
CA TYR A 12 -8.70 -14.56 4.30
C TYR A 12 -10.10 -14.55 3.69
N GLU A 13 -10.77 -15.70 3.69
CA GLU A 13 -12.12 -15.87 3.11
C GLU A 13 -13.20 -15.07 3.84
N ASP A 14 -12.98 -14.76 5.12
CA ASP A 14 -13.85 -13.93 5.96
C ASP A 14 -13.69 -12.42 5.67
N GLY A 15 -12.79 -12.05 4.74
CA GLY A 15 -12.48 -10.66 4.41
C GLY A 15 -11.38 -10.05 5.27
N THR A 16 -10.86 -10.76 6.27
CA THR A 16 -9.73 -10.31 7.07
C THR A 16 -8.49 -10.18 6.18
N VAL A 17 -7.74 -9.10 6.36
CA VAL A 17 -6.45 -8.88 5.69
C VAL A 17 -5.36 -8.77 6.75
N GLU A 18 -4.37 -9.64 6.63
CA GLU A 18 -3.18 -9.67 7.48
C GLU A 18 -1.97 -9.22 6.66
N VAL A 19 -1.14 -8.38 7.26
CA VAL A 19 0.15 -7.99 6.68
C VAL A 19 1.22 -8.97 7.17
N ILE A 20 1.76 -9.78 6.26
CA ILE A 20 2.86 -10.70 6.56
C ILE A 20 4.19 -9.93 6.66
N HIS A 21 4.38 -8.98 5.75
CA HIS A 21 5.55 -8.12 5.68
C HIS A 21 5.16 -6.77 5.09
N ALA A 22 5.73 -5.69 5.59
CA ALA A 22 5.60 -4.39 4.96
C ALA A 22 6.80 -3.50 5.31
N ASP A 23 7.46 -3.00 4.27
CA ASP A 23 8.53 -2.02 4.40
C ASP A 23 7.98 -0.64 4.84
N ASP A 24 8.83 0.20 5.43
CA ASP A 24 8.44 1.56 5.84
C ASP A 24 8.13 2.45 4.63
N VAL A 25 8.71 2.17 3.45
CA VAL A 25 8.39 2.81 2.17
C VAL A 25 8.06 1.73 1.16
N ILE A 26 6.93 1.84 0.46
CA ILE A 26 6.46 0.85 -0.51
C ILE A 26 6.09 1.50 -1.84
N ALA A 27 6.32 0.77 -2.94
CA ALA A 27 5.80 1.11 -4.26
C ALA A 27 4.58 0.24 -4.55
N VAL A 28 3.48 0.88 -4.95
CA VAL A 28 2.23 0.19 -5.27
C VAL A 28 1.82 0.53 -6.69
N ASP A 29 1.49 -0.50 -7.45
CA ASP A 29 0.91 -0.34 -8.78
C ASP A 29 -0.48 0.33 -8.68
N PRO A 30 -0.73 1.43 -9.39
CA PRO A 30 -2.04 2.10 -9.36
C PRO A 30 -3.19 1.20 -9.84
N GLU A 31 -2.95 0.24 -10.73
CA GLU A 31 -3.95 -0.76 -11.14
C GLU A 31 -4.24 -1.78 -10.02
N ALA A 32 -3.24 -2.11 -9.19
CA ALA A 32 -3.45 -2.94 -8.01
C ALA A 32 -4.35 -2.24 -6.98
N LEU A 33 -4.28 -0.91 -6.85
CA LEU A 33 -5.19 -0.15 -5.98
C LEU A 33 -6.64 -0.15 -6.48
N LYS A 34 -6.86 -0.15 -7.80
CA LYS A 34 -8.21 -0.23 -8.38
C LYS A 34 -8.87 -1.57 -8.05
N THR A 35 -8.09 -2.65 -8.00
CA THR A 35 -8.58 -4.02 -7.73
C THR A 35 -8.61 -4.38 -6.25
N ALA A 36 -7.67 -3.86 -5.44
CA ALA A 36 -7.60 -4.05 -4.00
C ALA A 36 -8.72 -3.33 -3.21
N THR A 37 -9.64 -2.67 -3.93
CA THR A 37 -10.88 -2.04 -3.43
C THR A 37 -10.66 -0.82 -2.52
N ARG A 38 -11.55 0.17 -2.70
CA ARG A 38 -11.71 1.44 -1.95
C ARG A 38 -11.65 1.35 -0.42
N GLU A 39 -11.65 0.15 0.16
CA GLU A 39 -11.63 -0.11 1.59
C GLU A 39 -10.25 0.19 2.21
N HIS A 40 -9.18 0.01 1.42
CA HIS A 40 -7.81 0.24 1.87
C HIS A 40 -7.36 1.69 1.64
N LEU A 41 -7.81 2.35 0.57
CA LEU A 41 -7.49 3.75 0.31
C LEU A 41 -8.60 4.66 0.86
N ARG A 42 -8.29 5.36 1.95
CA ARG A 42 -9.18 6.33 2.59
C ARG A 42 -9.36 7.57 1.72
N GLU A 43 -10.42 8.33 1.96
CA GLU A 43 -10.75 9.56 1.21
C GLU A 43 -9.67 10.65 1.34
N ASP A 44 -8.89 10.64 2.42
CA ASP A 44 -7.76 11.55 2.63
C ASP A 44 -6.47 11.11 1.91
N GLY A 45 -6.52 10.00 1.15
CA GLY A 45 -5.37 9.45 0.45
C GLY A 45 -4.48 8.55 1.33
N THR A 46 -4.91 8.22 2.55
CA THR A 46 -4.21 7.27 3.40
C THR A 46 -4.50 5.84 2.94
N LEU A 47 -3.46 5.10 2.59
CA LEU A 47 -3.52 3.67 2.32
C LEU A 47 -3.41 2.89 3.64
N VAL A 48 -4.33 1.98 3.90
CA VAL A 48 -4.38 1.11 5.07
C VAL A 48 -4.33 -0.32 4.58
N LEU A 49 -3.32 -1.09 4.96
CA LEU A 49 -3.08 -2.43 4.41
C LEU A 49 -3.73 -3.57 5.20
N ASP A 50 -4.12 -3.34 6.45
CA ASP A 50 -4.72 -4.33 7.34
C ASP A 50 -6.07 -3.85 7.91
N THR A 51 -6.92 -4.79 8.32
CA THR A 51 -8.24 -4.47 8.88
C THR A 51 -8.17 -3.83 10.27
N ALA A 52 -7.10 -4.05 11.03
CA ALA A 52 -6.87 -3.39 12.33
C ALA A 52 -6.34 -1.95 12.19
N GLY A 53 -5.97 -1.54 10.98
CA GLY A 53 -5.46 -0.21 10.68
C GLY A 53 -4.10 0.11 11.31
N GLN A 54 -3.24 -0.89 11.51
CA GLN A 54 -1.89 -0.75 12.07
C GLN A 54 -0.83 -0.38 11.00
N TYR A 55 -1.12 -0.66 9.74
CA TYR A 55 -0.25 -0.42 8.59
C TYR A 55 -0.86 0.68 7.73
N ARG A 56 -0.66 1.92 8.18
CA ARG A 56 -1.14 3.14 7.52
C ARG A 56 -0.01 3.79 6.75
N TYR A 57 -0.33 4.31 5.58
CA TYR A 57 0.63 4.77 4.60
C TYR A 57 0.11 6.05 3.95
N ARG A 58 0.98 7.04 3.80
CA ARG A 58 0.67 8.28 3.10
C ARG A 58 1.40 8.30 1.77
N GLN A 59 0.71 8.67 0.71
CA GLN A 59 1.35 8.86 -0.58
C GLN A 59 2.35 10.03 -0.49
N THR A 60 3.60 9.78 -0.87
CA THR A 60 4.68 10.78 -0.84
C THR A 60 5.22 11.11 -2.22
N GLY A 61 4.92 10.29 -3.23
CA GLY A 61 5.31 10.57 -4.61
C GLY A 61 4.93 9.48 -5.60
N THR A 62 5.62 9.48 -6.72
CA THR A 62 5.56 8.43 -7.76
C THR A 62 6.97 7.99 -8.14
N ALA A 63 7.11 6.74 -8.55
CA ALA A 63 8.33 6.18 -9.08
C ALA A 63 8.06 5.60 -10.47
N THR A 64 9.05 5.60 -11.35
CA THR A 64 8.95 4.97 -12.67
C THR A 64 10.02 3.90 -12.79
N ASP A 65 9.61 2.67 -13.03
CA ASP A 65 10.51 1.54 -13.24
C ASP A 65 10.13 0.82 -14.55
N PHE A 66 11.11 0.62 -15.44
CA PHE A 66 10.92 0.09 -16.80
C PHE A 66 9.76 0.72 -17.60
N GLY A 67 9.47 2.01 -17.38
CA GLY A 67 8.38 2.73 -18.07
C GLY A 67 7.00 2.53 -17.43
N HIS A 68 6.92 1.83 -16.31
CA HIS A 68 5.70 1.65 -15.52
C HIS A 68 5.70 2.60 -14.33
N GLU A 69 4.56 3.27 -14.08
CA GLU A 69 4.42 4.21 -12.96
C GLU A 69 3.88 3.51 -11.71
N TYR A 70 4.53 3.77 -10.58
CA TYR A 70 4.16 3.28 -9.27
C TYR A 70 3.86 4.47 -8.36
N LEU A 71 2.87 4.32 -7.49
CA LEU A 71 2.62 5.26 -6.41
C LEU A 71 3.50 4.88 -5.21
N VAL A 72 4.25 5.85 -4.68
CA VAL A 72 5.13 5.64 -3.53
C VAL A 72 4.42 6.09 -2.27
N PHE A 73 4.43 5.21 -1.28
CA PHE A 73 3.84 5.46 0.03
C PHE A 73 4.84 5.28 1.16
N GLU A 74 4.71 6.09 2.20
CA GLU A 74 5.51 6.01 3.43
C GLU A 74 4.63 5.73 4.63
N ARG A 75 5.07 4.84 5.52
CA ARG A 75 4.33 4.40 6.69
C ARG A 75 4.17 5.55 7.70
N VAL A 76 2.93 5.78 8.13
CA VAL A 76 2.59 6.74 9.17
C VAL A 76 2.62 6.00 10.51
N ARG A 77 3.47 6.46 11.44
CA ARG A 77 3.57 5.95 12.82
C ARG A 77 2.64 6.69 13.77
#